data_AF-A0A958N8A1-F1
#
_entry.id   AF-A0A958N8A1-F1
#
_cell.length_a   1.000
_cell.length_b   1.000
_cell.length_c   1.000
_cell.angle_alpha   90.00
_cell.angle_beta   90.00
_cell.angle_gamma   90.00
#
_symmetry.space_group_name_H-M   'P 1'
#
loop_
_entity.id
_entity.type
_entity.pdbx_description
1 polymer ?
#
loop_
_entity_poly.entity_id
_entity_poly.type
_entity_poly.pdbx_seq_one_letter_code
_entity_poly.pdbx_strand_id
1 'polypeptide(L)' 'DFYSATVYYSLGIPIDLFTPIFAVSRVTGWLAHIFEQYSKNRIYRPRGEYIGQTHRKFVEIEKR' A
#
# COMPACT_ATOMS: atom_id res chain seq x y z
N ASP A 1 -8.76 -13.83 6.93
CA ASP A 1 -7.42 -14.35 6.58
C ASP A 1 -7.21 -15.79 7.06
N PHE A 2 -7.10 -16.07 8.36
CA PHE A 2 -6.80 -17.44 8.85
C PHE A 2 -7.79 -18.52 8.38
N TYR A 3 -9.09 -18.37 8.68
CA TYR A 3 -10.11 -19.34 8.25
C TYR A 3 -10.53 -19.19 6.77
N SER A 4 -10.36 -18.02 6.17
CA SER A 4 -10.64 -17.84 4.74
C SER A 4 -9.60 -18.55 3.87
N ALA A 5 -8.35 -18.66 4.33
CA ALA A 5 -7.31 -19.40 3.64
C ALA A 5 -7.63 -20.91 3.57
N THR A 6 -8.11 -21.51 4.67
CA THR A 6 -8.52 -22.92 4.67
C THR A 6 -9.73 -23.17 3.77
N VAL A 7 -10.66 -22.21 3.69
CA VAL A 7 -11.81 -22.28 2.76
C VAL A 7 -11.34 -22.21 1.30
N TYR A 8 -10.52 -21.23 0.92
CA TYR A 8 -10.03 -21.13 -0.46
C TYR A 8 -9.17 -22.33 -0.87
N TYR A 9 -8.36 -22.86 0.06
CA TYR A 9 -7.60 -24.09 -0.14
C TYR A 9 -8.52 -25.29 -0.35
N SER A 10 -9.56 -25.43 0.49
CA SER A 10 -10.57 -26.50 0.35
C SER A 10 -11.37 -26.40 -0.96
N LEU A 11 -11.50 -25.19 -1.53
CA LEU A 11 -12.13 -24.95 -2.83
C LEU A 11 -11.18 -25.22 -4.02
N GLY A 12 -9.94 -25.64 -3.77
CA GLY A 12 -8.95 -25.92 -4.82
C GLY A 12 -8.44 -24.67 -5.54
N ILE A 13 -8.63 -23.48 -4.94
CA ILE A 13 -8.16 -22.23 -5.52
C ILE A 13 -6.64 -22.16 -5.37
N PRO A 14 -5.86 -21.90 -6.44
CA PRO A 14 -4.43 -21.66 -6.35
C PRO A 14 -4.11 -20.55 -5.34
N ILE A 15 -3.10 -20.77 -4.48
CA ILE A 15 -2.73 -19.84 -3.40
C ILE A 15 -2.39 -18.44 -3.95
N ASP A 16 -1.77 -18.39 -5.13
CA ASP A 16 -1.43 -17.13 -5.82
C ASP A 16 -2.67 -16.27 -6.15
N LEU A 17 -3.87 -16.86 -6.16
CA LEU A 17 -5.13 -16.15 -6.42
C LEU A 17 -5.83 -15.62 -5.16
N PHE A 18 -5.32 -15.90 -3.96
CA PHE A 18 -5.97 -15.44 -2.72
C PHE A 18 -6.00 -13.90 -2.62
N THR A 19 -4.88 -13.25 -2.95
CA THR A 19 -4.78 -11.78 -2.95
C THR A 19 -5.62 -11.14 -4.08
N PRO A 20 -5.63 -11.66 -5.31
CA PRO A 20 -6.58 -11.23 -6.35
C PRO A 20 -8.06 -11.31 -5.93
N ILE A 21 -8.49 -12.38 -5.26
CA ILE A 21 -9.87 -12.50 -4.76
C ILE A 21 -10.20 -11.38 -3.77
N PHE A 22 -9.27 -11.08 -2.86
CA PHE A 22 -9.41 -9.95 -1.95
C PHE A 22 -9.57 -8.63 -2.70
N ALA A 23 -8.75 -8.38 -3.73
CA ALA A 23 -8.82 -7.15 -4.51
C ALA A 23 -10.17 -7.00 -5.24
N VAL A 24 -10.67 -8.07 -5.86
CA VAL A 24 -11.98 -8.08 -6.54
C VAL A 24 -13.12 -7.81 -5.55
N SER A 25 -13.06 -8.38 -4.34
CA SER A 25 -14.06 -8.09 -3.30
C SER A 25 -13.95 -6.65 -2.80
N ARG A 26 -12.74 -6.17 -2.51
CA ARG A 26 -12.50 -4.90 -1.82
C ARG A 26 -12.61 -3.66 -2.71
N VAL A 27 -12.54 -3.83 -4.04
CA VAL A 27 -12.66 -2.70 -4.99
C VAL A 27 -13.93 -1.88 -4.78
N THR A 28 -15.02 -2.50 -4.37
CA THR A 28 -16.28 -1.81 -4.05
C THR A 28 -16.10 -0.81 -2.91
N GLY A 29 -15.45 -1.21 -1.82
CA GLY A 29 -15.14 -0.33 -0.68
C GLY A 29 -14.10 0.74 -1.02
N TRP A 30 -13.09 0.41 -1.84
CA TRP A 30 -12.12 1.41 -2.33
C TRP A 30 -12.81 2.51 -3.12
N LEU A 31 -13.69 2.14 -4.06
CA LEU A 31 -14.45 3.11 -4.86
C LEU A 31 -15.41 3.93 -4.01
N ALA A 32 -16.08 3.32 -3.03
CA ALA A 32 -16.94 4.04 -2.09
C ALA A 32 -16.14 5.14 -1.36
N HIS A 33 -14.98 4.81 -0.78
CA HIS A 33 -14.13 5.80 -0.11
C HIS A 33 -13.55 6.85 -1.06
N ILE A 34 -13.27 6.50 -2.32
CA ILE A 34 -12.87 7.49 -3.34
C ILE A 34 -14.01 8.50 -3.57
N PHE A 35 -15.26 8.03 -3.69
CA PHE A 35 -16.40 8.94 -3.86
C PHE A 35 -16.66 9.80 -2.62
N GLU A 36 -16.50 9.25 -1.41
CA GLU A 36 -16.55 10.02 -0.17
C GLU A 36 -15.49 11.12 -0.17
N GLN A 37 -14.25 10.79 -0.52
CA GLN A 37 -13.17 11.76 -0.63
C GLN A 37 -13.47 12.83 -1.68
N TYR A 38 -13.99 12.47 -2.86
CA TYR A 38 -14.36 13.45 -3.88
C TYR A 38 -15.49 14.39 -3.44
N SER A 39 -16.43 13.92 -2.62
CA SER A 39 -17.51 14.76 -2.09
C SER A 39 -17.04 15.85 -1.13
N LYS A 40 -15.94 15.61 -0.39
CA LYS A 40 -15.35 16.52 0.61
C LYS A 40 -13.83 16.56 0.48
N ASN A 41 -13.37 16.89 -0.72
CA ASN A 41 -11.99 16.65 -1.10
C ASN A 41 -10.98 17.57 -0.37
N ARG A 42 -10.09 16.93 0.39
CA ARG A 42 -8.91 17.57 0.98
C ARG A 42 -7.67 16.75 0.65
N ILE A 43 -6.70 17.35 -0.03
CA ILE A 43 -5.44 16.69 -0.35
C ILE A 43 -4.64 16.37 0.93
N TYR A 44 -4.14 15.15 1.03
CA TYR A 44 -3.25 14.72 2.11
C TYR A 44 -1.86 15.35 1.92
N ARG A 45 -1.33 15.94 3.00
CA ARG A 45 0.03 16.54 3.04
C ARG A 45 0.76 16.11 4.30
N PRO A 46 1.17 14.83 4.41
CA PRO A 46 1.96 14.37 5.55
C PRO A 46 3.32 15.09 5.59
N ARG A 47 3.87 15.29 6.79
CA ARG A 47 5.22 15.82 7.00
C ARG A 47 6.11 14.70 7.48
N GLY A 48 7.30 14.59 6.91
CA GLY A 48 8.38 13.77 7.45
C GLY A 48 9.29 14.60 8.34
N GLU A 49 9.80 14.01 9.41
CA GLU A 49 10.90 14.56 10.19
C GLU A 49 12.23 14.10 9.58
N TYR A 50 13.11 15.06 9.29
CA TYR A 50 14.43 14.74 8.73
C TYR A 50 15.42 14.44 9.86
N ILE A 51 15.88 13.19 9.93
CA ILE A 51 16.87 12.71 10.91
C ILE A 51 18.25 12.42 10.27
N GLY A 52 18.43 12.80 9.00
CA GLY A 52 19.69 12.59 8.29
C GLY A 52 20.77 13.59 8.69
N GLN A 53 22.01 13.31 8.27
CA GLN A 53 23.11 14.26 8.44
C GLN A 53 22.94 15.44 7.47
N THR A 54 22.91 16.65 8.01
CA THR A 54 22.88 17.88 7.21
C THR A 54 24.28 18.26 6.75
N HIS A 55 24.36 19.06 5.69
CA HIS A 55 25.58 19.75 5.25
C HIS A 55 26.77 18.83 4.94
N ARG A 56 26.51 17.63 4.41
CA ARG A 56 27.57 16.77 3.90
C ARG A 56 28.35 17.49 2.80
N LYS A 57 29.67 17.56 2.95
CA LYS A 57 30.55 18.05 1.90
C LYS A 57 30.64 16.99 0.80
N PHE A 58 30.61 17.43 -0.45
CA PHE A 58 30.85 16.55 -1.58
C PHE A 58 32.29 16.00 -1.51
N VAL A 59 32.44 14.70 -1.79
CA VAL A 59 33.73 14.03 -1.88
C VAL A 59 33.93 13.58 -3.33
N GLU A 60 35.02 14.03 -3.93
CA GLU A 60 35.44 13.65 -5.28
C GLU A 60 35.52 12.13 -5.41
N ILE A 61 35.23 11.62 -6.60
CA ILE A 61 35.11 10.17 -6.83
C ILE A 61 36.39 9.42 -6.48
N GLU A 62 37.56 10.02 -6.72
CA GLU A 62 38.86 9.44 -6.40
C GLU A 62 39.17 9.41 -4.89
N LYS A 63 38.38 10.11 -4.06
CA LYS A 63 38.61 10.30 -2.61
C LYS A 63 37.49 9.71 -1.73
N ARG A 64 36.58 8.94 -2.33
CA ARG A 64 35.46 8.29 -1.61
C ARG A 64 35.92 7.12 -0.76
#